data_AF-A0A7D7VG86-F1
#
_entry.id   AF-A0A7D7VG86-F1
#
_cell.length_a   1.000
_cell.length_b   1.000
_cell.length_c   1.000
_cell.angle_alpha   90.00
_cell.angle_beta   90.00
_cell.angle_gamma   90.00
#
_symmetry.space_group_name_H-M   'P 1'
#
loop_
_entity.id
_entity.type
_entity.pdbx_description
1 polymer ?
#
loop_
_entity_poly.entity_id
_entity_poly.type
_entity_poly.pdbx_seq_one_letter_code
_entity_poly.pdbx_strand_id
1 'polypeptide(L)'
;MWRDNETYDTLNSEKHSKLAHKPEKPGLQAGFDALSEIAPKGFSAGLHIRFASPLVYVRTYEDAWTKIYDDNAFALRDPLVFWGFGVKGSTRWSEIRLPDPFNILGQARDYGLVYGAVVSHGAITSRTIVEIAREDREFTDTEVAEAVKIVKRLHVSAEPPTELTPAQVEALRLLADGDRHTAAAAKLGISESALKARLQSARVRLGARTTAQALKKAREYQLL
;
A
#
# COMPACT_ATOMS: atom_id res chain seq x y z
N MET A 1 -0.87 -13.24 0.97
CA MET A 1 -1.89 -12.43 1.67
C MET A 1 -1.22 -11.16 2.13
N TRP A 2 -1.90 -10.00 2.13
CA TRP A 2 -1.34 -8.76 2.68
C TRP A 2 -0.97 -9.00 4.14
N ARG A 3 0.27 -9.42 4.34
CA ARG A 3 0.90 -9.55 5.63
C ARG A 3 1.61 -8.24 5.84
N ASP A 4 1.60 -7.80 7.08
CA ASP A 4 2.45 -6.69 7.48
C ASP A 4 3.85 -6.91 6.92
N ASN A 5 4.38 -5.90 6.22
CA ASN A 5 5.81 -5.86 5.94
C ASN A 5 6.56 -5.42 7.21
N GLU A 6 6.28 -6.12 8.33
CA GLU A 6 6.59 -5.85 9.77
C GLU A 6 5.34 -5.47 10.58
N THR A 7 4.94 -6.39 11.49
CA THR A 7 3.78 -6.31 12.40
C THR A 7 3.85 -5.08 13.31
N TYR A 8 2.74 -4.35 13.44
CA TYR A 8 2.63 -3.10 14.23
C TYR A 8 3.04 -3.27 15.72
N ASP A 9 2.94 -4.48 16.28
CA ASP A 9 3.46 -4.77 17.64
C ASP A 9 4.97 -4.58 17.80
N THR A 10 5.73 -4.50 16.70
CA THR A 10 7.15 -4.13 16.74
C THR A 10 7.41 -2.62 16.90
N LEU A 11 6.36 -1.78 16.88
CA LEU A 11 6.45 -0.34 17.09
C LEU A 11 6.17 0.09 18.55
N ASN A 12 5.64 -0.79 19.39
CA ASN A 12 5.30 -0.45 20.77
C ASN A 12 5.66 -1.54 21.80
N SER A 13 6.91 -1.99 21.81
CA SER A 13 7.43 -2.60 23.03
C SER A 13 8.91 -2.30 23.26
N GLU A 14 9.17 -1.47 24.28
CA GLU A 14 10.08 -1.92 25.33
C GLU A 14 9.50 -3.20 25.95
N LYS A 15 9.59 -4.28 25.18
CA LYS A 15 9.62 -5.71 25.52
C LYS A 15 9.54 -6.51 24.23
N HIS A 16 10.73 -6.66 23.64
CA HIS A 16 11.19 -7.76 22.77
C HIS A 16 11.51 -7.42 21.29
N SER A 17 12.70 -6.82 21.13
CA SER A 17 13.83 -7.33 20.32
C SER A 17 13.77 -7.37 18.78
N LYS A 18 14.42 -6.34 18.19
CA LYS A 18 15.39 -6.33 17.07
C LYS A 18 15.06 -7.13 15.78
N LEU A 19 14.68 -6.42 14.70
CA LEU A 19 15.32 -6.51 13.36
C LEU A 19 14.84 -5.38 12.40
N ALA A 20 15.83 -4.73 11.74
CA ALA A 20 15.81 -4.03 10.44
C ALA A 20 14.97 -2.75 10.19
N HIS A 21 15.21 -1.71 10.98
CA HIS A 21 14.80 -0.32 10.73
C HIS A 21 15.14 0.19 9.30
N LYS A 22 14.14 0.32 8.43
CA LYS A 22 14.22 1.15 7.21
C LYS A 22 13.80 2.58 7.62
N PRO A 23 14.51 3.65 7.23
CA PRO A 23 14.19 4.99 7.72
C PRO A 23 12.79 5.40 7.29
N GLU A 24 11.89 5.55 8.26
CA GLU A 24 10.54 6.07 8.03
C GLU A 24 10.63 7.50 7.49
N LYS A 25 9.84 7.79 6.45
CA LYS A 25 9.72 9.16 5.94
C LYS A 25 8.89 9.94 6.98
N PRO A 26 9.38 11.09 7.49
CA PRO A 26 8.68 11.86 8.54
C PRO A 26 7.21 12.21 8.24
N GLY A 27 6.81 12.27 6.96
CA GLY A 27 5.43 12.52 6.56
C GLY A 27 4.47 11.33 6.69
N LEU A 28 4.97 10.08 6.72
CA LEU A 28 4.14 8.89 6.88
C LEU A 28 3.68 8.71 8.32
N GLN A 29 4.63 8.79 9.27
CA GLN A 29 4.32 8.62 10.69
C GLN A 29 3.26 9.61 11.16
N ALA A 30 3.44 10.91 10.89
CA ALA A 30 2.46 11.93 11.23
C ALA A 30 1.07 11.70 10.60
N GLY A 31 1.01 11.04 9.44
CA GLY A 31 -0.26 10.65 8.82
C GLY A 31 -0.93 9.48 9.52
N PHE A 32 -0.16 8.47 9.94
CA PHE A 32 -0.68 7.34 10.71
C PHE A 32 -1.12 7.76 12.12
N ASP A 33 -0.34 8.62 12.79
CA ASP A 33 -0.73 9.19 14.09
C ASP A 33 -2.07 9.94 13.96
N ALA A 34 -2.22 10.76 12.92
CA ALA A 34 -3.48 11.48 12.67
C ALA A 34 -4.67 10.54 12.38
N LEU A 35 -4.44 9.36 11.77
CA LEU A 35 -5.50 8.36 11.62
C LEU A 35 -5.87 7.73 12.96
N SER A 36 -4.89 7.43 13.81
CA SER A 36 -5.13 6.87 15.16
C SER A 36 -6.00 7.79 16.02
N GLU A 37 -5.78 9.11 15.96
CA GLU A 37 -6.55 10.09 16.74
C GLU A 37 -8.05 10.10 16.37
N ILE A 38 -8.39 9.85 15.11
CA ILE A 38 -9.80 9.85 14.65
C ILE A 38 -10.43 8.45 14.65
N ALA A 39 -9.65 7.40 14.84
CA ALA A 39 -10.08 6.00 14.73
C ALA A 39 -9.83 5.25 16.05
N PRO A 40 -10.74 5.37 17.05
CA PRO A 40 -10.56 4.77 18.37
C PRO A 40 -10.37 3.25 18.38
N LYS A 41 -10.79 2.54 17.33
CA LYS A 41 -10.56 1.10 17.18
C LYS A 41 -9.52 0.75 16.13
N GLY A 42 -8.71 1.73 15.75
CA GLY A 42 -7.64 1.58 14.79
C GLY A 42 -8.07 1.71 13.34
N PHE A 43 -7.12 1.43 12.45
CA PHE A 43 -7.25 1.57 11.02
C PHE A 43 -6.48 0.46 10.29
N SER A 44 -6.80 0.28 9.00
CA SER A 44 -6.03 -0.51 8.04
C SER A 44 -5.69 0.38 6.86
N ALA A 45 -4.41 0.51 6.51
CA ALA A 45 -3.93 1.41 5.47
C ALA A 45 -3.05 0.67 4.47
N GLY A 46 -3.60 0.38 3.28
CA GLY A 46 -2.85 -0.11 2.12
C GLY A 46 -2.55 1.03 1.16
N LEU A 47 -1.31 1.54 1.16
CA LEU A 47 -0.88 2.63 0.30
C LEU A 47 -0.25 2.09 -0.98
N HIS A 48 -0.57 2.74 -2.12
CA HIS A 48 -0.08 2.39 -3.45
C HIS A 48 -0.12 0.89 -3.77
N ILE A 49 -1.30 0.29 -3.69
CA ILE A 49 -1.57 -1.09 -4.07
C ILE A 49 -1.34 -1.27 -5.58
N ARG A 50 -0.43 -2.19 -5.90
CA ARG A 50 -0.03 -2.62 -7.24
C ARG A 50 0.00 -4.14 -7.28
N PHE A 51 -0.47 -4.74 -8.37
CA PHE A 51 -0.51 -6.21 -8.52
C PHE A 51 -1.10 -6.93 -7.29
N ALA A 52 -2.18 -6.37 -6.74
CA ALA A 52 -2.82 -6.85 -5.52
C ALA A 52 -1.91 -6.90 -4.28
N SER A 53 -0.95 -6.01 -4.13
CA SER A 53 -0.16 -5.80 -2.90
C SER A 53 0.13 -4.32 -2.67
N PRO A 54 -0.03 -3.81 -1.43
CA PRO A 54 0.40 -2.45 -1.09
C PRO A 54 1.93 -2.29 -1.10
N LEU A 55 2.41 -1.07 -1.39
CA LEU A 55 3.81 -0.69 -1.16
C LEU A 55 4.08 -0.42 0.33
N VAL A 56 3.11 0.18 1.03
CA VAL A 56 3.12 0.38 2.48
C VAL A 56 1.83 -0.16 3.04
N TYR A 57 1.93 -1.04 4.02
CA TYR A 57 0.78 -1.60 4.72
C TYR A 57 0.96 -1.37 6.22
N VAL A 58 -0.06 -0.78 6.86
CA VAL A 58 -0.11 -0.59 8.31
C VAL A 58 -1.51 -0.96 8.77
N ARG A 59 -1.61 -1.75 9.84
CA ARG A 59 -2.86 -2.13 10.49
C ARG A 59 -2.69 -1.94 12.00
N THR A 60 -3.70 -1.36 12.65
CA THR A 60 -3.71 -1.11 14.11
C THR A 60 -4.92 -1.72 14.82
N TYR A 61 -5.66 -2.60 14.13
CA TYR A 61 -6.74 -3.39 14.73
C TYR A 61 -6.19 -4.40 15.72
N GLU A 62 -7.02 -4.79 16.69
CA GLU A 62 -6.70 -5.80 17.70
C GLU A 62 -6.16 -7.11 17.09
N ASP A 63 -5.11 -7.67 17.72
CA ASP A 63 -4.40 -8.85 17.22
C ASP A 63 -5.31 -10.06 17.03
N ALA A 64 -6.31 -10.24 17.91
CA ALA A 64 -7.25 -11.35 17.82
C ALA A 64 -8.06 -11.29 16.51
N TRP A 65 -8.55 -10.10 16.15
CA TRP A 65 -9.21 -9.89 14.86
C TRP A 65 -8.23 -10.04 13.69
N THR A 66 -7.05 -9.42 13.79
CA THR A 66 -6.00 -9.48 12.76
C THR A 66 -5.64 -10.93 12.42
N LYS A 67 -5.49 -11.79 13.43
CA LYS A 67 -5.20 -13.21 13.25
C LYS A 67 -6.32 -13.93 12.50
N ILE A 68 -7.57 -13.73 12.89
CA ILE A 68 -8.73 -14.35 12.22
C ILE A 68 -8.80 -13.90 10.77
N TYR A 69 -8.61 -12.61 10.53
CA TYR A 69 -8.64 -12.01 9.21
C TYR A 69 -7.60 -12.63 8.27
N ASP A 70 -6.38 -12.80 8.76
CA ASP A 70 -5.25 -13.33 8.00
C ASP A 70 -5.37 -14.85 7.78
N ASP A 71 -5.76 -15.62 8.81
CA ASP A 71 -5.93 -17.08 8.71
C ASP A 71 -7.02 -17.46 7.68
N ASN A 72 -8.09 -16.68 7.59
CA ASN A 72 -9.22 -16.95 6.71
C ASN A 72 -9.11 -16.36 5.31
N ALA A 73 -8.00 -15.68 5.05
CA ALA A 73 -7.80 -14.99 3.81
C ALA A 73 -8.81 -13.88 3.45
N PHE A 74 -9.26 -13.12 4.45
CA PHE A 74 -10.33 -12.13 4.27
C PHE A 74 -9.96 -10.96 3.36
N ALA A 75 -8.69 -10.56 3.24
CA ALA A 75 -8.28 -9.51 2.28
C ALA A 75 -8.74 -9.78 0.82
N LEU A 76 -8.93 -11.05 0.45
CA LEU A 76 -9.38 -11.47 -0.89
C LEU A 76 -10.91 -11.56 -1.03
N ARG A 77 -11.64 -11.27 0.04
CA ARG A 77 -13.08 -11.52 0.19
C ARG A 77 -13.82 -10.35 0.84
N ASP A 78 -13.07 -9.39 1.37
CA ASP A 78 -13.57 -8.27 2.14
C ASP A 78 -14.34 -7.27 1.25
N PRO A 79 -15.62 -6.99 1.55
CA PRO A 79 -16.40 -6.02 0.80
C PRO A 79 -15.81 -4.60 0.87
N LEU A 80 -15.12 -4.21 1.94
CA LEU A 80 -14.49 -2.89 2.07
C LEU A 80 -13.32 -2.74 1.10
N VAL A 81 -12.48 -3.77 1.01
CA VAL A 81 -11.37 -3.84 0.06
C VAL A 81 -11.89 -3.81 -1.38
N PHE A 82 -12.92 -4.59 -1.68
CA PHE A 82 -13.55 -4.60 -3.01
C PHE A 82 -14.16 -3.26 -3.38
N TRP A 83 -14.85 -2.59 -2.45
CA TRP A 83 -15.34 -1.24 -2.66
C TRP A 83 -14.19 -0.27 -2.98
N GLY A 84 -13.10 -0.34 -2.22
CA GLY A 84 -11.93 0.53 -2.42
C GLY A 84 -11.23 0.34 -3.76
N PHE A 85 -11.27 -0.85 -4.35
CA PHE A 85 -10.82 -1.08 -5.73
C PHE A 85 -11.81 -0.58 -6.78
N GLY A 86 -13.11 -0.83 -6.57
CA GLY A 86 -14.17 -0.52 -7.53
C GLY A 86 -14.53 0.96 -7.62
N VAL A 87 -14.36 1.72 -6.53
CA VAL A 87 -14.82 3.11 -6.41
C VAL A 87 -13.69 4.01 -5.92
N LYS A 88 -13.63 5.26 -6.43
CA LYS A 88 -12.79 6.33 -5.85
C LYS A 88 -13.67 7.23 -4.98
N GLY A 89 -13.21 7.59 -3.80
CA GLY A 89 -13.96 8.47 -2.89
C GLY A 89 -13.89 7.98 -1.46
N SER A 90 -14.89 8.34 -0.66
CA SER A 90 -15.04 7.88 0.71
C SER A 90 -16.49 7.52 0.99
N THR A 91 -16.72 6.53 1.84
CA THR A 91 -18.06 6.09 2.27
C THR A 91 -17.99 5.46 3.64
N ARG A 92 -19.10 5.45 4.37
CA ARG A 92 -19.24 4.68 5.61
C ARG A 92 -19.41 3.20 5.28
N TRP A 93 -19.03 2.31 6.20
CA TRP A 93 -19.23 0.87 6.02
C TRP A 93 -20.71 0.53 5.83
N SER A 94 -21.61 1.21 6.55
CA SER A 94 -23.06 1.02 6.46
C SER A 94 -23.68 1.43 5.12
N GLU A 95 -22.99 2.25 4.33
CA GLU A 95 -23.42 2.67 2.99
C GLU A 95 -23.00 1.67 1.90
N ILE A 96 -22.08 0.75 2.20
CA ILE A 96 -21.61 -0.27 1.26
C ILE A 96 -22.65 -1.38 1.12
N ARG A 97 -23.10 -1.60 -0.12
CA ARG A 97 -24.12 -2.63 -0.47
C ARG A 97 -23.53 -3.89 -1.11
N LEU A 98 -22.20 -4.03 -1.09
CA LEU A 98 -21.54 -5.24 -1.58
C LEU A 98 -21.89 -6.42 -0.65
N PRO A 99 -22.06 -7.63 -1.20
CA PRO A 99 -22.37 -8.80 -0.38
C PRO A 99 -21.18 -9.15 0.53
N ASP A 100 -21.49 -9.55 1.76
CA ASP A 100 -20.52 -10.08 2.73
C ASP A 100 -20.84 -11.57 3.02
N PRO A 101 -20.59 -12.48 2.05
CA PRO A 101 -21.00 -13.88 2.18
C PRO A 101 -20.23 -14.63 3.27
N PHE A 102 -19.09 -14.10 3.71
CA PHE A 102 -18.28 -14.65 4.80
C PHE A 102 -18.55 -13.95 6.13
N ASN A 103 -19.52 -13.02 6.19
CA ASN A 103 -19.88 -12.27 7.37
C ASN A 103 -18.66 -11.63 8.06
N ILE A 104 -17.73 -11.08 7.28
CA ILE A 104 -16.48 -10.46 7.76
C ILE A 104 -16.82 -9.25 8.65
N LEU A 105 -17.70 -8.35 8.20
CA LEU A 105 -18.11 -7.18 8.98
C LEU A 105 -18.95 -7.55 10.19
N GLY A 106 -19.72 -8.63 10.09
CA GLY A 106 -20.45 -9.18 11.23
C GLY A 106 -19.51 -9.72 12.30
N GLN A 107 -18.48 -10.48 11.91
CA GLN A 107 -17.47 -11.01 12.84
C GLN A 107 -16.60 -9.90 13.44
N ALA A 108 -16.25 -8.87 12.65
CA ALA A 108 -15.44 -7.75 13.12
C ALA A 108 -16.07 -6.99 14.30
N ARG A 109 -17.41 -6.98 14.39
CA ARG A 109 -18.16 -6.33 15.49
C ARG A 109 -17.85 -6.91 16.85
N ASP A 110 -17.57 -8.22 16.93
CA ASP A 110 -17.22 -8.88 18.19
C ASP A 110 -15.87 -8.39 18.75
N TYR A 111 -15.10 -7.68 17.92
CA TYR A 111 -13.82 -7.04 18.26
C TYR A 111 -13.91 -5.50 18.31
N GLY A 112 -15.14 -4.95 18.44
CA GLY A 112 -15.37 -3.51 18.54
C GLY A 112 -15.28 -2.75 17.21
N LEU A 113 -15.04 -3.42 16.08
CA LEU A 113 -15.04 -2.82 14.74
C LEU A 113 -16.49 -2.73 14.23
N VAL A 114 -17.28 -1.86 14.86
CA VAL A 114 -18.74 -1.80 14.64
C VAL A 114 -19.11 -0.79 13.56
N TYR A 115 -18.51 0.38 13.63
CA TYR A 115 -18.72 1.48 12.70
C TYR A 115 -17.39 1.85 12.05
N GLY A 116 -17.45 2.25 10.79
CA GLY A 116 -16.24 2.61 10.08
C GLY A 116 -16.48 3.39 8.81
N ALA A 117 -15.39 3.90 8.26
CA ALA A 117 -15.37 4.53 6.96
C ALA A 117 -14.20 3.99 6.15
N VAL A 118 -14.35 3.98 4.83
CA VAL A 118 -13.29 3.62 3.89
C VAL A 118 -13.02 4.82 2.98
N VAL A 119 -11.74 5.06 2.71
CA VAL A 119 -11.25 6.07 1.78
C VAL A 119 -10.42 5.39 0.70
N SER A 120 -10.83 5.58 -0.56
CA SER A 120 -10.12 5.13 -1.75
C SER A 120 -9.59 6.32 -2.55
N HIS A 121 -8.27 6.38 -2.73
CA HIS A 121 -7.57 7.48 -3.39
C HIS A 121 -6.53 6.99 -4.42
N GLY A 122 -6.18 7.82 -5.40
CA GLY A 122 -5.19 7.51 -6.44
C GLY A 122 -5.75 6.86 -7.72
N ALA A 123 -4.85 6.35 -8.58
CA ALA A 123 -5.19 5.59 -9.78
C ALA A 123 -5.43 4.11 -9.46
N ILE A 124 -6.17 3.38 -10.30
CA ILE A 124 -6.40 1.94 -10.09
C ILE A 124 -5.10 1.12 -10.12
N THR A 125 -4.11 1.59 -10.89
CA THR A 125 -2.78 0.98 -11.01
C THR A 125 -1.87 1.25 -9.81
N SER A 126 -2.29 2.07 -8.85
CA SER A 126 -1.49 2.56 -7.74
C SER A 126 -2.43 3.04 -6.63
N ARG A 127 -3.36 2.18 -6.22
CA ARG A 127 -4.54 2.54 -5.42
C ARG A 127 -4.16 2.65 -3.95
N THR A 128 -4.63 3.67 -3.24
CA THR A 128 -4.59 3.69 -1.77
C THR A 128 -5.98 3.42 -1.22
N ILE A 129 -6.08 2.46 -0.30
CA ILE A 129 -7.31 2.13 0.44
C ILE A 129 -6.97 2.23 1.92
N VAL A 130 -7.74 3.04 2.63
CA VAL A 130 -7.62 3.19 4.09
C VAL A 130 -8.99 3.03 4.71
N GLU A 131 -9.07 2.20 5.73
CA GLU A 131 -10.26 1.94 6.52
C GLU A 131 -10.01 2.40 7.95
N ILE A 132 -10.98 3.09 8.55
CA ILE A 132 -10.94 3.54 9.94
C ILE A 132 -12.13 2.97 10.69
N ALA A 133 -11.94 2.63 11.96
CA ALA A 133 -12.95 1.95 12.76
C ALA A 133 -13.16 2.62 14.12
N ARG A 134 -14.39 2.47 14.62
CA ARG A 134 -14.83 2.87 15.97
C ARG A 134 -15.97 1.98 16.45
N GLU A 135 -16.21 1.97 17.76
CA GLU A 135 -17.21 1.07 18.37
C GLU A 135 -18.57 1.72 18.66
N ASP A 136 -18.59 3.04 18.84
CA ASP A 136 -19.65 3.73 19.58
C ASP A 136 -20.74 4.36 18.70
N ARG A 137 -20.37 4.87 17.51
CA ARG A 137 -21.30 5.54 16.58
C ARG A 137 -20.76 5.59 15.15
N GLU A 138 -21.63 5.99 14.22
CA GLU A 138 -21.21 6.35 12.86
C GLU A 138 -20.24 7.53 12.82
N PHE A 139 -19.34 7.50 11.83
CA PHE A 139 -18.48 8.63 11.51
C PHE A 139 -19.31 9.79 10.95
N THR A 140 -19.03 11.02 11.37
CA THR A 140 -19.66 12.23 10.83
C THR A 140 -19.05 12.61 9.49
N ASP A 141 -19.76 13.43 8.69
CA ASP A 141 -19.21 13.91 7.40
C ASP A 141 -17.91 14.69 7.58
N THR A 142 -17.79 15.41 8.71
CA THR A 142 -16.57 16.15 9.06
C THR A 142 -15.40 15.21 9.33
N GLU A 143 -15.59 14.14 10.12
CA GLU A 143 -14.54 13.15 10.40
C GLU A 143 -14.15 12.38 9.12
N VAL A 144 -15.11 12.01 8.26
CA VAL A 144 -14.80 11.38 6.96
C VAL A 144 -14.00 12.34 6.07
N ALA A 145 -14.38 13.62 6.01
CA ALA A 145 -13.64 14.62 5.25
C ALA A 145 -12.21 14.85 5.79
N GLU A 146 -12.02 14.73 7.10
CA GLU A 146 -10.70 14.75 7.73
C GLU A 146 -9.86 13.53 7.35
N ALA A 147 -10.43 12.33 7.45
CA ALA A 147 -9.78 11.10 6.99
C ALA A 147 -9.32 11.21 5.52
N VAL A 148 -10.17 11.75 4.64
CA VAL A 148 -9.82 11.99 3.24
C VAL A 148 -8.58 12.90 3.10
N LYS A 149 -8.47 13.97 3.90
CA LYS A 149 -7.29 14.85 3.88
C LYS A 149 -6.03 14.10 4.33
N ILE A 150 -6.12 13.30 5.38
CA ILE A 150 -5.01 12.50 5.90
C ILE A 150 -4.54 11.48 4.85
N VAL A 151 -5.47 10.71 4.27
CA VAL A 151 -5.19 9.68 3.27
C VAL A 151 -4.55 10.26 2.01
N LYS A 152 -4.97 11.46 1.57
CA LYS A 152 -4.32 12.15 0.45
C LYS A 152 -2.86 12.51 0.76
N ARG A 153 -2.56 12.97 1.97
CA ARG A 153 -1.17 13.25 2.39
C ARG A 153 -0.35 11.98 2.48
N LEU A 154 -0.93 10.89 3.01
CA LEU A 154 -0.30 9.58 3.07
C LEU A 154 0.04 9.06 1.68
N HIS A 155 -0.89 9.17 0.73
CA HIS A 155 -0.68 8.80 -0.67
C HIS A 155 0.53 9.56 -1.25
N VAL A 156 0.53 10.89 -1.21
CA VAL A 156 1.64 11.69 -1.74
C VAL A 156 2.98 11.36 -1.03
N SER A 157 2.96 11.12 0.27
CA SER A 157 4.18 10.80 1.05
C SER A 157 4.73 9.41 0.73
N ALA A 158 3.84 8.46 0.42
CA ALA A 158 4.17 7.09 0.03
C ALA A 158 4.46 6.96 -1.47
N GLU A 159 4.29 8.03 -2.26
CA GLU A 159 4.45 7.98 -3.70
C GLU A 159 5.86 7.47 -4.06
N PRO A 160 5.94 6.39 -4.87
CA PRO A 160 7.22 5.91 -5.34
C PRO A 160 7.86 6.98 -6.25
N PRO A 161 9.21 7.05 -6.32
CA PRO A 161 9.90 7.94 -7.24
C PRO A 161 9.33 7.82 -8.66
N THR A 162 9.26 8.98 -9.35
CA THR A 162 8.54 9.18 -10.61
C THR A 162 8.61 7.99 -11.56
N GLU A 163 7.42 7.56 -12.00
CA GLU A 163 7.21 6.34 -12.78
C GLU A 163 8.21 6.24 -13.94
N LEU A 164 8.81 5.06 -14.06
CA LEU A 164 9.61 4.70 -15.21
C LEU A 164 8.72 4.65 -16.44
N THR A 165 9.23 5.11 -17.59
CA THR A 165 8.52 4.89 -18.85
C THR A 165 8.43 3.39 -19.15
N PRO A 166 7.41 2.93 -19.91
CA PRO A 166 7.32 1.51 -20.30
C PRO A 166 8.61 0.99 -20.93
N ALA A 167 9.24 1.83 -21.75
CA ALA A 167 10.55 1.59 -22.33
C ALA A 167 11.64 1.32 -21.28
N GLN A 168 11.72 2.15 -20.22
CA GLN A 168 12.68 2.00 -19.12
C GLN A 168 12.40 0.76 -18.27
N VAL A 169 11.13 0.47 -17.99
CA VAL A 169 10.71 -0.77 -17.30
C VAL A 169 11.17 -1.98 -18.09
N GLU A 170 10.90 -2.02 -19.39
CA GLU A 170 11.27 -3.15 -20.24
C GLU A 170 12.79 -3.36 -20.31
N ALA A 171 13.55 -2.28 -20.39
CA ALA A 171 15.01 -2.37 -20.32
C ALA A 171 15.49 -2.94 -18.99
N LEU A 172 14.90 -2.54 -17.86
CA LEU A 172 15.23 -3.13 -16.56
C LEU A 172 14.76 -4.59 -16.44
N ARG A 173 13.63 -4.97 -17.03
CA ARG A 173 13.11 -6.35 -17.01
C ARG A 173 14.06 -7.31 -17.71
N LEU A 174 14.53 -6.99 -18.92
CA LEU A 174 15.50 -7.82 -19.64
C LEU A 174 16.79 -8.04 -18.84
N LEU A 175 17.28 -7.01 -18.16
CA LEU A 175 18.43 -7.15 -17.26
C LEU A 175 18.10 -7.96 -16.01
N ALA A 176 16.88 -7.86 -15.47
CA ALA A 176 16.41 -8.66 -14.34
C ALA A 176 16.33 -10.15 -14.70
N ASP A 177 16.01 -10.47 -15.96
CA ASP A 177 15.91 -11.81 -16.53
C ASP A 177 17.29 -12.39 -16.93
N GLY A 178 18.37 -11.62 -16.74
CA GLY A 178 19.75 -12.06 -16.94
C GLY A 178 20.35 -11.74 -18.31
N ASP A 179 19.66 -10.98 -19.16
CA ASP A 179 20.22 -10.58 -20.45
C ASP A 179 21.41 -9.63 -20.27
N ARG A 180 22.48 -9.91 -21.03
CA ARG A 180 23.58 -8.96 -21.22
C ARG A 180 23.11 -7.79 -22.09
N HIS A 181 23.76 -6.63 -21.96
CA HIS A 181 23.39 -5.41 -22.69
C HIS A 181 23.22 -5.61 -24.20
N THR A 182 24.11 -6.35 -24.87
CA THR A 182 24.01 -6.63 -26.31
C THR A 182 22.74 -7.40 -26.66
N ALA A 183 22.43 -8.47 -25.91
CA ALA A 183 21.24 -9.28 -26.10
C ALA A 183 19.95 -8.49 -25.80
N ALA A 184 19.94 -7.74 -24.71
CA ALA A 184 18.81 -6.88 -24.35
C ALA A 184 18.55 -5.79 -25.40
N ALA A 185 19.60 -5.16 -25.92
CA ALA A 185 19.48 -4.15 -26.97
C ALA A 185 18.93 -4.74 -28.28
N ALA A 186 19.40 -5.94 -28.65
CA ALA A 186 18.89 -6.67 -29.82
C ALA A 186 17.40 -7.04 -29.66
N LYS A 187 16.99 -7.56 -28.49
CA LYS A 187 15.59 -7.88 -28.19
C LYS A 187 14.67 -6.64 -28.27
N LEU A 188 15.19 -5.47 -27.91
CA LEU A 188 14.46 -4.20 -27.98
C LEU A 188 14.51 -3.53 -29.36
N GLY A 189 15.30 -4.03 -30.30
CA GLY A 189 15.50 -3.40 -31.61
C GLY A 189 16.20 -2.02 -31.54
N ILE A 190 17.08 -1.80 -30.57
CA ILE A 190 17.81 -0.53 -30.38
C ILE A 190 19.32 -0.76 -30.31
N SER A 191 20.11 0.32 -30.41
CA SER A 191 21.56 0.24 -30.18
C SER A 191 21.91 0.01 -28.71
N GLU A 192 23.09 -0.58 -28.43
CA GLU A 192 23.60 -0.70 -27.06
C GLU A 192 23.77 0.66 -26.36
N SER A 193 24.14 1.71 -27.10
CA SER A 193 24.24 3.06 -26.56
C SER A 193 22.88 3.61 -26.14
N ALA A 194 21.82 3.36 -26.92
CA ALA A 194 20.46 3.71 -26.57
C ALA A 194 19.96 2.95 -25.34
N LEU A 195 20.28 1.65 -25.22
CA LEU A 195 19.98 0.88 -24.00
C LEU A 195 20.68 1.48 -22.77
N LYS A 196 21.99 1.79 -22.85
CA LYS A 196 22.75 2.39 -21.75
C LYS A 196 22.18 3.74 -21.32
N ALA A 197 21.80 4.60 -22.27
CA ALA A 197 21.15 5.88 -21.98
C ALA A 197 19.80 5.69 -21.28
N ARG A 198 19.00 4.70 -21.71
CA ARG A 198 17.72 4.37 -21.10
C ARG A 198 17.88 3.85 -19.66
N LEU A 199 18.85 2.97 -19.40
CA LEU A 199 19.20 2.49 -18.07
C LEU A 199 19.74 3.61 -17.16
N GLN A 200 20.52 4.53 -17.71
CA GLN A 200 20.97 5.72 -16.98
C GLN A 200 19.79 6.61 -16.56
N SER A 201 18.86 6.87 -17.49
CA SER A 201 17.64 7.63 -17.19
C SER A 201 16.80 6.96 -16.10
N ALA A 202 16.64 5.63 -16.17
CA ALA A 202 15.94 4.85 -15.14
C ALA A 202 16.63 4.93 -13.76
N ARG A 203 17.97 4.85 -13.72
CA ARG A 203 18.75 5.03 -12.49
C ARG A 203 18.51 6.39 -11.84
N VAL A 204 18.53 7.47 -12.63
CA VAL A 204 18.28 8.83 -12.14
C VAL A 204 16.88 8.93 -11.53
N ARG A 205 15.86 8.44 -12.23
CA ARG A 205 14.46 8.47 -11.73
C ARG A 205 14.26 7.67 -10.44
N LEU A 206 14.91 6.52 -10.33
CA LEU A 206 14.86 5.69 -9.12
C LEU A 206 15.79 6.21 -8.00
N GLY A 207 16.57 7.26 -8.24
CA GLY A 207 17.60 7.72 -7.30
C GLY A 207 18.62 6.62 -6.97
N ALA A 208 19.04 5.86 -7.98
CA ALA A 208 19.98 4.75 -7.87
C ALA A 208 21.33 5.11 -8.50
N ARG A 209 22.43 4.72 -7.84
CA ARG A 209 23.80 4.93 -8.33
C ARG A 209 24.21 3.88 -9.37
N THR A 210 23.76 2.64 -9.18
CA THR A 210 24.09 1.50 -10.05
C THR A 210 22.85 0.85 -10.65
N THR A 211 23.01 0.08 -11.73
CA THR A 211 21.87 -0.63 -12.36
C THR A 211 21.34 -1.73 -11.44
N ALA A 212 22.21 -2.41 -10.68
CA ALA A 212 21.80 -3.36 -9.65
C ALA A 212 20.93 -2.70 -8.56
N GLN A 213 21.32 -1.49 -8.10
CA GLN A 213 20.49 -0.74 -7.15
C GLN A 213 19.16 -0.30 -7.78
N ALA A 214 19.15 0.09 -9.06
CA ALA A 214 17.92 0.41 -9.78
C ALA A 214 17.00 -0.82 -9.89
N LEU A 215 17.52 -2.00 -10.20
CA LEU A 215 16.76 -3.25 -10.23
C LEU A 215 16.15 -3.57 -8.86
N LYS A 216 16.95 -3.46 -7.79
CA LYS A 216 16.46 -3.65 -6.42
C LYS A 216 15.32 -2.69 -6.11
N LYS A 217 15.49 -1.40 -6.36
CA LYS A 217 14.45 -0.37 -6.15
C LYS A 217 13.22 -0.58 -7.01
N ALA A 218 13.39 -0.94 -8.28
CA ALA A 218 12.28 -1.21 -9.18
C ALA A 218 11.43 -2.40 -8.70
N ARG A 219 12.07 -3.45 -8.15
CA ARG A 219 11.35 -4.55 -7.48
C ARG A 219 10.65 -4.08 -6.20
N GLU A 220 11.33 -3.31 -5.35
CA GLU A 220 10.74 -2.75 -4.13
C GLU A 220 9.52 -1.86 -4.41
N TYR A 221 9.53 -1.10 -5.50
CA TYR A 221 8.39 -0.28 -5.95
C TYR A 221 7.39 -1.02 -6.84
N GLN A 222 7.57 -2.34 -7.01
CA GLN A 222 6.71 -3.19 -7.84
C GLN A 222 6.54 -2.63 -9.25
N LEU A 223 7.65 -2.20 -9.87
CA LEU A 223 7.72 -1.73 -11.26
C LEU A 223 8.14 -2.85 -12.23
N LEU A 224 8.63 -3.99 -11.72
CA LEU A 224 9.12 -5.14 -12.50
C LEU A 224 8.32 -6.40 -12.16
#